data_AF-A0A317VXT8-F1
#
_entry.id   AF-A0A317VXT8-F1
#
_cell.length_a   1.000
_cell.length_b   1.000
_cell.length_c   1.000
_cell.angle_alpha   90.00
_cell.angle_beta   90.00
_cell.angle_gamma   90.00
#
_symmetry.space_group_name_H-M   'P 1'
#
loop_
_entity.id
_entity.type
_entity.pdbx_description
1 polymer ?
#
loop_
_entity_poly.entity_id
_entity_poly.type
_entity_poly.pdbx_seq_one_letter_code
_entity_poly.pdbx_strand_id
1 'polypeptide(L)'
;RRLGSTNLCKLSEDEVLFCYGALATQALLLPRFQFNNSKDSRWGVKLTMYGFTIARSNVYSSQKAAKADVCRTALKRLQAEYPEWVLPDEEQGGPVTSGWDWIELLREYCVQNGISGPAYTKFLPERGNVYCHGVKVQHATYTGPMDHYASDYVSRNTSAYKALQTLLIHGSGEVCNFPGPFTLKRHDERLLADVPRLSGFVNHDMDSRPPVALKPRTEPENVGSKPLERSKKRKLDGDAPGNSNLLPLTNCRLSSVDVCVQEEVKRWKLTPRELATQIGAMKSYVDKLTKICELLELEHPELRVERIDGRLVETYGDYTAGAYFKNDPFLTRAGAIGHISSMQGTRLAVEESCAQKVVDYLTTMVQEDYNMEKAAAEGRRLIEQWGKGNRRAAIE
;
A
#
# COMPACT_ATOMS: atom_id res chain seq x y z
N ARG A 1 -15.80 26.22 -5.64
CA ARG A 1 -16.11 25.58 -6.96
C ARG A 1 -16.76 24.19 -6.76
N ARG A 2 -17.83 23.76 -7.46
CA ARG A 2 -18.41 22.39 -7.31
C ARG A 2 -17.81 21.39 -8.31
N LEU A 3 -17.68 20.13 -7.91
CA LEU A 3 -17.10 19.06 -8.75
C LEU A 3 -17.94 18.82 -10.00
N GLY A 4 -19.26 18.65 -9.87
CA GLY A 4 -20.20 18.41 -10.98
C GLY A 4 -20.19 19.46 -12.09
N SER A 5 -19.93 20.73 -11.73
CA SER A 5 -19.90 21.85 -12.70
C SER A 5 -18.50 22.12 -13.27
N THR A 6 -17.47 21.43 -12.81
CA THR A 6 -16.08 21.72 -13.20
C THR A 6 -15.68 20.94 -14.44
N ASN A 7 -15.14 21.64 -15.44
CA ASN A 7 -14.56 20.98 -16.60
C ASN A 7 -13.17 20.42 -16.24
N LEU A 8 -13.15 19.15 -15.86
CA LEU A 8 -11.93 18.44 -15.47
C LEU A 8 -10.90 18.33 -16.57
N CYS A 9 -11.21 18.58 -17.85
CA CYS A 9 -10.22 18.57 -18.93
C CYS A 9 -9.42 19.88 -19.02
N LYS A 10 -9.92 20.98 -18.43
CA LYS A 10 -9.24 22.29 -18.44
C LYS A 10 -8.26 22.49 -17.29
N LEU A 11 -8.33 21.65 -16.26
CA LEU A 11 -7.43 21.72 -15.10
C LEU A 11 -6.00 21.34 -15.49
N SER A 12 -5.02 22.06 -14.96
CA SER A 12 -3.60 21.68 -15.06
C SER A 12 -3.30 20.36 -14.32
N GLU A 13 -2.12 19.79 -14.52
CA GLU A 13 -1.69 18.60 -13.76
C GLU A 13 -1.69 18.86 -12.24
N ASP A 14 -1.20 20.04 -11.84
CA ASP A 14 -1.08 20.45 -10.44
C ASP A 14 -2.44 20.65 -9.78
N GLU A 15 -3.36 21.31 -10.49
CA GLU A 15 -4.74 21.46 -10.03
C GLU A 15 -5.42 20.11 -9.85
N VAL A 16 -5.22 19.17 -10.78
CA VAL A 16 -5.81 17.83 -10.69
C VAL A 16 -5.27 17.07 -9.48
N LEU A 17 -3.95 17.06 -9.29
CA LEU A 17 -3.31 16.37 -8.17
C LEU A 17 -3.77 16.97 -6.83
N PHE A 18 -3.83 18.29 -6.74
CA PHE A 18 -4.27 18.99 -5.54
C PHE A 18 -5.75 18.74 -5.24
N CYS A 19 -6.63 18.93 -6.22
CA CYS A 19 -8.07 18.73 -6.07
C CYS A 19 -8.41 17.29 -5.67
N TYR A 20 -7.84 16.32 -6.39
CA TYR A 20 -8.05 14.91 -6.10
C TYR A 20 -7.50 14.55 -4.72
N GLY A 21 -6.28 14.98 -4.39
CA GLY A 21 -5.66 14.68 -3.10
C GLY A 21 -6.42 15.25 -1.90
N ALA A 22 -6.92 16.49 -2.01
CA ALA A 22 -7.73 17.10 -0.97
C ALA A 22 -9.06 16.35 -0.75
N LEU A 23 -9.78 16.04 -1.84
CA LEU A 23 -11.02 15.27 -1.77
C LEU A 23 -10.77 13.85 -1.25
N ALA A 24 -9.72 13.19 -1.71
CA ALA A 24 -9.38 11.84 -1.27
C ALA A 24 -9.03 11.79 0.21
N THR A 25 -8.36 12.82 0.72
CA THR A 25 -8.06 12.94 2.16
C THR A 25 -9.35 13.18 2.95
N GLN A 26 -10.18 14.13 2.52
CA GLN A 26 -11.41 14.51 3.21
C GLN A 26 -12.43 13.35 3.26
N ALA A 27 -12.58 12.62 2.15
CA ALA A 27 -13.53 11.52 2.02
C ALA A 27 -12.92 10.15 2.38
N LEU A 28 -11.71 10.11 2.95
CA LEU A 28 -11.03 8.88 3.35
C LEU A 28 -10.94 7.83 2.22
N LEU A 29 -10.66 8.26 0.99
CA LEU A 29 -10.60 7.35 -0.18
C LEU A 29 -9.35 6.47 -0.21
N LEU A 30 -8.33 6.81 0.60
CA LEU A 30 -7.08 6.08 0.79
C LEU A 30 -6.43 5.59 -0.53
N PRO A 31 -6.12 6.51 -1.47
CA PRO A 31 -5.62 6.14 -2.78
C PRO A 31 -4.23 5.52 -2.71
N ARG A 32 -4.04 4.39 -3.39
CA ARG A 32 -2.75 3.70 -3.51
C ARG A 32 -2.25 3.74 -4.94
N PHE A 33 -1.08 4.35 -5.14
CA PHE A 33 -0.42 4.45 -6.44
C PHE A 33 0.70 3.42 -6.52
N GLN A 34 0.73 2.67 -7.62
CA GLN A 34 1.81 1.77 -7.98
C GLN A 34 2.35 2.20 -9.33
N PHE A 35 3.63 2.56 -9.39
CA PHE A 35 4.29 2.98 -10.62
C PHE A 35 5.09 1.82 -11.21
N ASN A 36 5.08 1.70 -12.52
CA ASN A 36 5.99 0.84 -13.25
C ASN A 36 6.78 1.67 -14.27
N ASN A 37 8.02 1.28 -14.53
CA ASN A 37 8.88 1.93 -15.50
C ASN A 37 9.27 0.93 -16.57
N SER A 38 9.19 1.35 -17.84
CA SER A 38 9.64 0.54 -18.98
C SER A 38 11.12 0.75 -19.24
N LYS A 39 11.70 -0.09 -20.10
CA LYS A 39 13.09 0.08 -20.56
C LYS A 39 13.33 1.42 -21.27
N ASP A 40 12.28 2.00 -21.85
CA ASP A 40 12.33 3.28 -22.57
C ASP A 40 12.12 4.49 -21.65
N SER A 41 12.27 4.32 -20.33
CA SER A 41 12.02 5.37 -19.33
C SER A 41 10.59 5.92 -19.35
N ARG A 42 9.62 5.11 -19.80
CA ARG A 42 8.20 5.48 -19.80
C ARG A 42 7.53 4.94 -18.55
N TRP A 43 6.78 5.82 -17.90
CA TRP A 43 6.05 5.51 -16.68
C TRP A 43 4.66 5.01 -17.03
N GLY A 44 4.21 3.98 -16.31
CA GLY A 44 2.81 3.62 -16.19
C GLY A 44 2.43 3.65 -14.71
N VAL A 45 1.13 3.59 -14.45
CA VAL A 45 0.59 3.78 -13.10
C VAL A 45 -0.68 2.96 -12.91
N LYS A 46 -0.82 2.41 -11.71
CA LYS A 46 -2.03 1.77 -11.22
C LYS A 46 -2.47 2.51 -9.95
N LEU A 47 -3.65 3.10 -10.00
CA LEU A 47 -4.33 3.73 -8.86
C LEU A 47 -5.41 2.79 -8.36
N THR A 48 -5.37 2.44 -7.07
CA THR A 48 -6.43 1.68 -6.38
C THR A 48 -7.07 2.56 -5.31
N MET A 49 -8.39 2.71 -5.35
CA MET A 49 -9.19 3.43 -4.33
C MET A 49 -10.57 2.79 -4.25
N TYR A 50 -11.12 2.61 -3.05
CA TYR A 50 -12.52 2.20 -2.82
C TYR A 50 -13.04 1.07 -3.74
N GLY A 51 -12.36 -0.09 -3.75
CA GLY A 51 -12.73 -1.25 -4.58
C GLY A 51 -12.55 -1.06 -6.09
N PHE A 52 -12.13 0.12 -6.55
CA PHE A 52 -11.90 0.46 -7.94
C PHE A 52 -10.40 0.58 -8.25
N THR A 53 -10.02 0.14 -9.45
CA THR A 53 -8.64 0.17 -9.92
C THR A 53 -8.59 0.81 -11.30
N ILE A 54 -7.76 1.85 -11.46
CA ILE A 54 -7.44 2.47 -12.74
C ILE A 54 -6.00 2.10 -13.07
N ALA A 55 -5.78 1.41 -14.19
CA ALA A 55 -4.45 1.12 -14.70
C ALA A 55 -4.20 1.85 -16.01
N ARG A 56 -2.98 2.34 -16.18
CA ARG A 56 -2.46 2.94 -17.40
C ARG A 56 -1.08 2.36 -17.71
N SER A 57 -0.89 1.96 -18.96
CA SER A 57 0.36 1.39 -19.47
C SER A 57 1.52 2.41 -19.47
N ASN A 58 2.72 1.94 -19.77
CA ASN A 58 3.96 2.73 -19.78
C ASN A 58 4.03 3.75 -20.94
N VAL A 59 3.21 4.80 -20.86
CA VAL A 59 3.06 5.81 -21.92
C VAL A 59 3.39 7.24 -21.45
N TYR A 60 3.76 7.45 -20.19
CA TYR A 60 4.02 8.80 -19.68
C TYR A 60 5.52 9.08 -19.61
N SER A 61 5.92 10.32 -19.85
CA SER A 61 7.32 10.79 -19.72
C SER A 61 7.75 11.01 -18.26
N SER A 62 6.80 11.11 -17.32
CA SER A 62 7.09 11.32 -15.90
C SER A 62 6.05 10.63 -15.00
N GLN A 63 6.44 10.30 -13.76
CA GLN A 63 5.51 9.82 -12.75
C GLN A 63 4.39 10.84 -12.46
N LYS A 64 4.72 12.14 -12.48
CA LYS A 64 3.77 13.23 -12.24
C LYS A 64 2.65 13.24 -13.28
N ALA A 65 3.00 13.17 -14.57
CA ALA A 65 2.04 13.12 -15.66
C ALA A 65 1.17 11.85 -15.57
N ALA A 66 1.77 10.70 -15.26
CA ALA A 66 1.05 9.45 -15.04
C ALA A 66 0.04 9.58 -13.89
N LYS A 67 0.48 10.07 -12.74
CA LYS A 67 -0.34 10.29 -11.53
C LYS A 67 -1.49 11.26 -11.83
N ALA A 68 -1.22 12.37 -12.50
CA ALA A 68 -2.23 13.35 -12.86
C ALA A 68 -3.31 12.76 -13.78
N ASP A 69 -2.96 11.92 -14.75
CA ASP A 69 -3.95 11.30 -15.65
C ASP A 69 -4.90 10.33 -14.91
N VAL A 70 -4.36 9.47 -14.04
CA VAL A 70 -5.22 8.56 -13.25
C VAL A 70 -6.04 9.31 -12.22
N CYS A 71 -5.51 10.37 -11.60
CA CYS A 71 -6.30 11.26 -10.71
C CYS A 71 -7.41 11.97 -11.48
N ARG A 72 -7.17 12.43 -12.71
CA ARG A 72 -8.19 13.03 -13.58
C ARG A 72 -9.29 12.04 -13.92
N THR A 73 -8.91 10.80 -14.21
CA THR A 73 -9.86 9.70 -14.47
C THR A 73 -10.68 9.38 -13.21
N ALA A 74 -10.04 9.35 -12.04
CA ALA A 74 -10.71 9.15 -10.76
C ALA A 74 -11.69 10.30 -10.44
N LEU A 75 -11.28 11.56 -10.64
CA LEU A 75 -12.15 12.72 -10.48
C LEU A 75 -13.36 12.68 -11.41
N LYS A 76 -13.22 12.22 -12.67
CA LYS A 76 -14.36 12.06 -13.59
C LYS A 76 -15.38 11.05 -13.05
N ARG A 77 -14.91 10.00 -12.39
CA ARG A 77 -15.79 9.02 -11.75
C ARG A 77 -16.47 9.60 -10.52
N LEU A 78 -15.71 10.23 -9.63
CA LEU A 78 -16.25 10.92 -8.45
C LEU A 78 -17.22 12.04 -8.84
N GLN A 79 -17.02 12.69 -9.98
CA GLN A 79 -17.92 13.72 -10.50
C GLN A 79 -19.32 13.18 -10.84
N ALA A 80 -19.42 11.92 -11.28
CA ALA A 80 -20.69 11.27 -11.56
C ALA A 80 -21.40 10.81 -10.28
N GLU A 81 -20.64 10.34 -9.30
CA GLU A 81 -21.18 9.78 -8.04
C GLU A 81 -21.47 10.88 -7.00
N TYR A 82 -20.69 11.96 -6.98
CA TYR A 82 -20.70 13.03 -5.96
C TYR A 82 -20.57 14.44 -6.58
N PRO A 83 -21.51 14.87 -7.44
CA PRO A 83 -21.43 16.15 -8.14
C PRO A 83 -21.44 17.38 -7.21
N GLU A 84 -21.99 17.24 -6.01
CA GLU A 84 -22.12 18.29 -5.00
C GLU A 84 -20.84 18.58 -4.22
N TRP A 85 -19.82 17.72 -4.31
CA TRP A 85 -18.55 17.92 -3.62
C TRP A 85 -17.89 19.24 -4.02
N VAL A 86 -17.38 19.95 -3.02
CA VAL A 86 -16.69 21.23 -3.23
C VAL A 86 -15.24 20.93 -3.58
N LEU A 87 -14.72 21.59 -4.61
CA LEU A 87 -13.31 21.54 -4.96
C LEU A 87 -12.55 22.67 -4.26
N PRO A 88 -11.29 22.41 -3.84
CA PRO A 88 -10.36 23.46 -3.45
C PRO A 88 -10.28 24.54 -4.54
N ASP A 89 -10.31 25.80 -4.16
CA ASP A 89 -10.02 26.90 -5.09
C ASP A 89 -8.51 27.11 -5.18
N GLU A 90 -8.03 27.53 -6.35
CA GLU A 90 -6.61 27.83 -6.57
C GLU A 90 -6.26 29.21 -5.97
N GLU A 91 -5.04 29.35 -5.49
CA GLU A 91 -4.60 30.55 -4.78
C GLU A 91 -4.45 31.73 -5.74
N GLN A 92 -5.32 32.73 -5.64
CA GLN A 92 -5.22 33.99 -6.42
C GLN A 92 -4.42 35.07 -5.68
N GLY A 93 -3.25 34.70 -5.15
CA GLY A 93 -2.29 35.68 -4.59
C GLY A 93 -2.73 36.35 -3.27
N GLY A 94 -3.59 35.70 -2.48
CA GLY A 94 -4.04 36.20 -1.18
C GLY A 94 -4.29 35.08 -0.15
N PRO A 95 -4.68 35.43 1.10
CA PRO A 95 -4.96 34.44 2.14
C PRO A 95 -6.08 33.49 1.72
N VAL A 96 -5.93 32.20 2.03
CA VAL A 96 -6.90 31.18 1.60
C VAL A 96 -8.15 31.25 2.49
N THR A 97 -9.25 31.72 1.93
CA THR A 97 -10.55 31.91 2.63
C THR A 97 -11.62 30.90 2.20
N SER A 98 -11.25 29.85 1.46
CA SER A 98 -12.17 28.96 0.72
C SER A 98 -13.13 28.10 1.56
N GLY A 99 -13.32 28.39 2.85
CA GLY A 99 -14.23 27.66 3.75
C GLY A 99 -13.72 26.28 4.17
N TRP A 100 -12.56 25.88 3.67
CA TRP A 100 -11.87 24.65 4.09
C TRP A 100 -11.06 24.88 5.37
N ASP A 101 -11.15 23.91 6.27
CA ASP A 101 -10.21 23.76 7.38
C ASP A 101 -8.98 22.96 6.91
N TRP A 102 -8.00 23.68 6.37
CA TRP A 102 -6.75 23.09 5.91
C TRP A 102 -5.89 22.59 7.06
N ILE A 103 -6.08 23.11 8.28
CA ILE A 103 -5.36 22.65 9.48
C ILE A 103 -5.81 21.22 9.81
N GLU A 104 -7.13 20.98 9.83
CA GLU A 104 -7.70 19.66 10.04
C GLU A 104 -7.34 18.72 8.88
N LEU A 105 -7.50 19.16 7.64
CA LEU A 105 -7.20 18.32 6.48
C LEU A 105 -5.72 17.90 6.41
N LEU A 106 -4.79 18.81 6.74
CA LEU A 106 -3.36 18.49 6.80
C LEU A 106 -3.06 17.49 7.94
N ARG A 107 -3.71 17.65 9.10
CA ARG A 107 -3.58 16.69 10.19
C ARG A 107 -4.03 15.31 9.73
N GLU A 108 -5.20 15.23 9.11
CA GLU A 108 -5.78 13.99 8.61
C GLU A 108 -4.88 13.34 7.54
N TYR A 109 -4.35 14.13 6.61
CA TYR A 109 -3.33 13.67 5.66
C TYR A 109 -2.11 13.07 6.38
N CYS A 110 -1.61 13.71 7.44
CA CYS A 110 -0.47 13.18 8.19
C CYS A 110 -0.82 11.84 8.85
N VAL A 111 -2.01 11.71 9.43
CA VAL A 111 -2.48 10.44 10.02
C VAL A 111 -2.57 9.34 8.97
N GLN A 112 -3.19 9.61 7.82
CA GLN A 112 -3.38 8.63 6.74
C GLN A 112 -2.05 8.13 6.16
N ASN A 113 -1.01 8.98 6.15
CA ASN A 113 0.30 8.65 5.59
C ASN A 113 1.34 8.24 6.66
N GLY A 114 0.93 8.10 7.93
CA GLY A 114 1.84 7.72 9.02
C GLY A 114 2.94 8.75 9.30
N ILE A 115 2.68 10.03 9.00
CA ILE A 115 3.59 11.15 9.20
C ILE A 115 3.32 11.77 10.57
N SER A 116 4.36 12.24 11.25
CA SER A 116 4.22 13.04 12.47
C SER A 116 3.30 14.24 12.25
N GLY A 117 2.42 14.50 13.21
CA GLY A 117 1.44 15.58 13.10
C GLY A 117 2.08 16.96 12.85
N PRO A 118 1.36 17.87 12.16
CA PRO A 118 1.89 19.18 11.79
C PRO A 118 2.24 20.03 13.02
N ALA A 119 3.45 20.58 13.05
CA ALA A 119 3.91 21.45 14.13
C ALA A 119 3.90 22.91 13.66
N TYR A 120 3.11 23.75 14.31
CA TYR A 120 3.00 25.17 13.98
C TYR A 120 3.94 26.00 14.83
N THR A 121 4.73 26.85 14.17
CA THR A 121 5.62 27.82 14.82
C THR A 121 5.17 29.22 14.41
N LYS A 122 4.95 30.08 15.41
CA LYS A 122 4.65 31.49 15.18
C LYS A 122 5.96 32.27 15.00
N PHE A 123 6.07 33.01 13.91
CA PHE A 123 7.14 33.96 13.69
C PHE A 123 6.70 35.33 14.21
N LEU A 124 7.49 35.92 15.10
CA LEU A 124 7.30 37.29 15.57
C LEU A 124 8.21 38.20 14.73
N PRO A 125 7.68 39.09 13.88
CA PRO A 125 8.52 40.11 13.25
C PRO A 125 8.92 41.18 14.27
N GLU A 126 10.10 41.77 14.06
CA GLU A 126 10.67 42.87 14.87
C GLU A 126 9.83 44.15 14.86
N ARG A 127 8.85 44.28 13.96
CA ARG A 127 7.92 45.42 13.87
C ARG A 127 6.47 44.97 13.74
N GLY A 128 5.76 44.94 14.87
CA GLY A 128 4.30 45.03 14.93
C GLY A 128 3.50 43.74 14.69
N ASN A 129 2.24 43.81 15.11
CA ASN A 129 1.25 42.71 15.20
C ASN A 129 0.94 42.02 13.86
N VAL A 130 1.84 41.16 13.39
CA VAL A 130 1.61 40.32 12.23
C VAL A 130 1.53 38.86 12.67
N TYR A 131 0.40 38.21 12.40
CA TYR A 131 0.24 36.78 12.64
C TYR A 131 0.93 36.01 11.51
N CYS A 132 2.21 35.67 11.65
CA CYS A 132 2.92 34.81 10.70
C CYS A 132 3.18 33.43 11.30
N HIS A 133 2.79 32.37 10.60
CA HIS A 133 3.05 31.00 11.01
C HIS A 133 3.84 30.27 9.93
N GLY A 134 4.65 29.32 10.40
CA GLY A 134 5.15 28.23 9.58
C GLY A 134 4.60 26.92 10.13
N VAL A 135 4.29 26.00 9.23
CA VAL A 135 3.97 24.63 9.60
C VAL A 135 5.11 23.72 9.17
N LYS A 136 5.66 22.98 10.13
CA LYS A 136 6.65 21.95 9.89
C LYS A 136 5.94 20.61 9.71
N VAL A 137 6.17 19.99 8.57
CA VAL A 137 5.71 18.63 8.24
C VAL A 137 6.91 17.85 7.71
N GLN A 138 7.19 16.68 8.30
CA GLN A 138 8.43 15.93 8.07
C GLN A 138 9.69 16.80 8.29
N HIS A 139 10.46 17.04 7.23
CA HIS A 139 11.73 17.76 7.23
C HIS A 139 11.63 19.16 6.62
N ALA A 140 10.45 19.57 6.17
CA ALA A 140 10.21 20.86 5.52
C ALA A 140 9.33 21.77 6.38
N THR A 141 9.57 23.07 6.28
CA THR A 141 8.72 24.11 6.87
C THR A 141 8.07 24.90 5.76
N TYR A 142 6.76 25.03 5.83
CA TYR A 142 5.94 25.72 4.85
C TYR A 142 5.34 26.96 5.47
N THR A 143 5.44 28.07 4.75
CA THR A 143 4.88 29.35 5.15
C THR A 143 3.97 29.85 4.04
N GLY A 144 2.86 30.47 4.42
CA GLY A 144 2.12 31.31 3.48
C GLY A 144 2.93 32.57 3.11
N PRO A 145 2.38 33.44 2.25
CA PRO A 145 2.92 34.78 2.02
C PRO A 145 3.24 35.49 3.34
N MET A 146 4.38 36.18 3.42
CA MET A 146 4.78 36.98 4.60
C MET A 146 3.99 38.30 4.64
N ASP A 147 2.66 38.18 4.59
CA ASP A 147 1.72 39.29 4.58
C ASP A 147 1.02 39.46 5.92
N HIS A 148 0.26 40.56 6.04
CA HIS A 148 -0.55 40.84 7.22
C HIS A 148 -1.79 39.96 7.26
N TYR A 149 -1.73 38.85 7.99
CA TYR A 149 -2.90 38.01 8.26
C TYR A 149 -3.82 38.64 9.31
N ALA A 150 -5.12 38.55 9.07
CA ALA A 150 -6.14 39.09 9.98
C ALA A 150 -6.21 38.35 11.34
N SER A 151 -5.77 37.09 11.41
CA SER A 151 -5.76 36.31 12.65
C SER A 151 -4.76 35.16 12.65
N ASP A 152 -4.49 34.62 13.84
CA ASP A 152 -3.67 33.42 14.07
C ASP A 152 -4.19 32.24 13.24
N TYR A 153 -5.50 32.04 13.25
CA TYR A 153 -6.17 30.97 12.51
C TYR A 153 -5.93 31.09 11.00
N VAL A 154 -6.15 32.27 10.40
CA VAL A 154 -5.99 32.46 8.94
C VAL A 154 -4.55 32.21 8.51
N SER A 155 -3.58 32.64 9.31
CA SER A 155 -2.16 32.42 9.08
C SER A 155 -1.77 30.94 9.13
N ARG A 156 -2.26 30.21 10.15
CA ARG A 156 -2.05 28.76 10.27
C ARG A 156 -2.75 28.00 9.14
N ASN A 157 -3.97 28.38 8.79
CA ASN A 157 -4.76 27.75 7.73
C ASN A 157 -4.08 27.93 6.37
N THR A 158 -3.57 29.13 6.07
CA THR A 158 -2.81 29.40 4.85
C THR A 158 -1.51 28.60 4.79
N SER A 159 -0.79 28.51 5.92
CA SER A 159 0.43 27.69 6.01
C SER A 159 0.12 26.20 5.80
N ALA A 160 -0.99 25.73 6.36
CA ALA A 160 -1.45 24.35 6.20
C ALA A 160 -1.82 24.03 4.75
N TYR A 161 -2.54 24.94 4.09
CA TYR A 161 -2.83 24.86 2.66
C TYR A 161 -1.54 24.72 1.84
N LYS A 162 -0.53 25.56 2.10
CA LYS A 162 0.75 25.51 1.39
C LYS A 162 1.47 24.18 1.57
N ALA A 163 1.54 23.68 2.81
CA ALA A 163 2.13 22.38 3.06
C ALA A 163 1.39 21.28 2.29
N LEU A 164 0.06 21.24 2.38
CA LEU A 164 -0.74 20.22 1.73
C LEU A 164 -0.66 20.31 0.19
N GLN A 165 -0.70 21.51 -0.37
CA GLN A 165 -0.52 21.74 -1.79
C GLN A 165 0.82 21.17 -2.27
N THR A 166 1.92 21.49 -1.59
CA THR A 166 3.25 20.98 -1.95
C THR A 166 3.32 19.46 -1.79
N LEU A 167 2.81 18.89 -0.70
CA LEU A 167 2.84 17.46 -0.43
C LEU A 167 2.02 16.66 -1.46
N LEU A 168 0.84 17.14 -1.86
CA LEU A 168 -0.02 16.43 -2.81
C LEU A 168 0.51 16.50 -4.26
N ILE A 169 1.07 17.64 -4.66
CA ILE A 169 1.60 17.86 -6.01
C ILE A 169 2.98 17.23 -6.19
N HIS A 170 3.89 17.48 -5.24
CA HIS A 170 5.30 17.12 -5.35
C HIS A 170 5.73 15.92 -4.49
N GLY A 171 4.85 15.41 -3.63
CA GLY A 171 5.13 14.20 -2.86
C GLY A 171 5.47 13.04 -3.79
N SER A 172 6.68 12.50 -3.62
CA SER A 172 7.18 11.38 -4.42
C SER A 172 6.24 10.19 -4.26
N GLY A 173 5.93 9.51 -5.37
CA GLY A 173 5.30 8.18 -5.34
C GLY A 173 6.19 7.11 -4.70
N GLU A 174 7.41 7.48 -4.33
CA GLU A 174 8.32 6.66 -3.53
C GLU A 174 7.92 6.78 -2.06
N VAL A 175 7.60 5.62 -1.48
CA VAL A 175 7.36 5.37 -0.05
C VAL A 175 5.94 5.69 0.45
N CYS A 176 4.98 4.83 0.11
CA CYS A 176 3.90 4.41 1.02
C CYS A 176 3.50 2.94 0.76
N ASN A 177 4.49 2.04 0.67
CA ASN A 177 4.27 0.60 0.89
C ASN A 177 4.20 0.27 2.39
N PHE A 178 3.55 1.12 3.18
CA PHE A 178 3.28 0.79 4.57
C PHE A 178 1.99 -0.04 4.65
N PRO A 179 1.95 -1.09 5.50
CA PRO A 179 0.69 -1.72 5.88
C PRO A 179 -0.21 -0.61 6.47
N GLY A 180 -1.52 -0.70 6.19
CA GLY A 180 -2.47 0.38 6.47
C GLY A 180 -2.40 0.96 7.89
N PRO A 181 -2.97 2.15 8.10
CA PRO A 181 -2.83 2.89 9.35
C PRO A 181 -3.24 2.06 10.56
N PHE A 182 -2.34 1.92 11.54
CA PHE A 182 -2.59 1.29 12.84
C PHE A 182 -3.57 2.09 13.74
N THR A 183 -4.16 3.18 13.25
CA THR A 183 -4.93 4.15 14.06
C THR A 183 -6.41 4.25 13.73
N LEU A 184 -6.99 3.36 12.90
CA LEU A 184 -8.45 3.24 12.71
C LEU A 184 -9.22 2.66 13.93
N LYS A 185 -8.74 2.94 15.16
CA LYS A 185 -9.42 2.56 16.42
C LYS A 185 -10.27 3.69 17.01
N ARG A 186 -10.40 4.84 16.35
CA ARG A 186 -11.04 6.05 16.92
C ARG A 186 -12.00 6.82 16.01
N HIS A 187 -12.43 6.27 14.87
CA HIS A 187 -13.51 6.88 14.09
C HIS A 187 -14.69 5.93 13.93
N ASP A 188 -15.87 6.55 13.91
CA ASP A 188 -17.20 5.98 13.98
C ASP A 188 -17.34 4.69 13.16
N GLU A 189 -17.48 3.56 13.84
CA GLU A 189 -17.56 2.21 13.23
C GLU A 189 -18.70 2.08 12.22
N ARG A 190 -19.66 3.02 12.25
CA ARG A 190 -20.80 3.10 11.32
C ARG A 190 -20.39 3.49 9.89
N LEU A 191 -19.30 4.24 9.69
CA LEU A 191 -18.81 4.59 8.35
C LEU A 191 -17.93 3.47 7.73
N LEU A 192 -17.50 2.51 8.54
CA LEU A 192 -16.72 1.33 8.13
C LEU A 192 -17.58 0.07 7.97
N ALA A 193 -18.91 0.19 8.08
CA ALA A 193 -19.86 -0.91 7.94
C ALA A 193 -20.08 -1.31 6.46
N ASP A 194 -19.87 -0.38 5.53
CA ASP A 194 -20.13 -0.59 4.09
C ASP A 194 -18.89 -1.02 3.29
N VAL A 195 -17.75 -1.18 3.96
CA VAL A 195 -16.53 -1.73 3.33
C VAL A 195 -16.61 -3.26 3.37
N PRO A 196 -16.55 -3.97 2.23
CA PRO A 196 -16.51 -5.43 2.20
C PRO A 196 -15.31 -5.93 3.01
N ARG A 197 -15.58 -6.49 4.19
CA ARG A 197 -14.57 -7.17 5.01
C ARG A 197 -14.35 -8.55 4.40
N LEU A 198 -13.09 -8.88 4.13
CA LEU A 198 -12.70 -10.26 3.88
C LEU A 198 -12.99 -11.07 5.15
N SER A 199 -14.02 -11.92 5.09
CA SER A 199 -14.28 -12.95 6.09
C SER A 199 -13.11 -13.93 6.13
N GLY A 200 -12.51 -14.05 7.31
CA GLY A 200 -11.54 -15.10 7.59
C GLY A 200 -10.61 -14.71 8.72
N PHE A 201 -11.09 -14.84 9.96
CA PHE A 201 -10.37 -15.39 11.12
C PHE A 201 -11.34 -15.36 12.30
N VAL A 202 -12.19 -16.40 12.33
CA VAL A 202 -12.88 -16.80 13.56
C VAL A 202 -11.85 -17.56 14.38
N ASN A 203 -11.56 -17.11 15.60
CA ASN A 203 -11.12 -18.00 16.66
C ASN A 203 -12.14 -17.84 17.79
N HIS A 204 -12.93 -18.89 17.98
CA HIS A 204 -13.79 -19.10 19.13
C HIS A 204 -12.98 -19.74 20.27
N ASP A 205 -13.43 -19.45 21.49
CA ASP A 205 -13.28 -20.25 22.73
C ASP A 205 -11.95 -20.16 23.51
N MET A 206 -11.90 -20.03 24.85
CA MET A 206 -12.90 -20.02 25.93
C MET A 206 -12.42 -19.15 27.11
N ASP A 207 -13.40 -18.70 27.91
CA ASP A 207 -13.39 -18.38 29.36
C ASP A 207 -12.25 -19.02 30.19
N SER A 208 -11.67 -18.35 31.19
CA SER A 208 -12.30 -18.23 32.52
C SER A 208 -11.61 -17.19 33.42
N ARG A 209 -12.45 -16.38 34.10
CA ARG A 209 -12.21 -15.53 35.30
C ARG A 209 -11.52 -16.26 36.49
N PRO A 210 -11.20 -15.62 37.66
CA PRO A 210 -11.54 -14.26 38.15
C PRO A 210 -10.39 -13.46 38.85
N PRO A 211 -10.66 -12.23 39.34
CA PRO A 211 -9.69 -11.29 39.91
C PRO A 211 -9.61 -11.35 41.44
N VAL A 212 -8.45 -11.01 42.04
CA VAL A 212 -8.33 -10.83 43.51
C VAL A 212 -7.45 -9.61 43.89
N ALA A 213 -8.13 -8.64 44.49
CA ALA A 213 -7.82 -7.78 45.64
C ALA A 213 -6.44 -7.09 45.87
N LEU A 214 -6.50 -5.74 45.83
CA LEU A 214 -6.16 -4.78 46.92
C LEU A 214 -5.41 -5.30 48.17
N LYS A 215 -4.21 -4.73 48.48
CA LYS A 215 -3.93 -3.81 49.63
C LYS A 215 -2.41 -3.53 49.84
N PRO A 216 -2.02 -2.52 50.65
CA PRO A 216 -0.88 -1.61 50.41
C PRO A 216 0.25 -1.63 51.47
N ARG A 217 1.26 -0.74 51.24
CA ARG A 217 2.33 -0.24 52.16
C ARG A 217 3.35 -1.30 52.60
N THR A 218 4.66 -1.00 52.66
CA THR A 218 5.29 -0.11 53.65
C THR A 218 6.75 0.15 53.23
N GLU A 219 7.24 1.39 53.40
CA GLU A 219 8.68 1.68 53.50
C GLU A 219 9.27 1.05 54.79
N PRO A 220 10.60 0.96 54.92
CA PRO A 220 11.28 2.05 55.62
C PRO A 220 12.63 2.45 55.02
N GLU A 221 12.95 3.71 55.30
CA GLU A 221 14.22 4.41 55.17
C GLU A 221 15.41 3.62 55.77
N ASN A 222 16.60 3.75 55.16
CA ASN A 222 17.80 3.99 55.98
C ASN A 222 18.95 4.64 55.19
N VAL A 223 19.16 5.91 55.54
CA VAL A 223 20.39 6.69 55.71
C VAL A 223 21.73 5.97 55.49
N GLY A 224 22.64 6.60 54.73
CA GLY A 224 24.07 6.31 54.89
C GLY A 224 25.02 6.82 53.79
N SER A 225 25.46 8.09 53.94
CA SER A 225 26.85 8.55 53.73
C SER A 225 27.57 8.38 52.36
N LYS A 226 27.77 9.53 51.70
CA LYS A 226 28.98 9.90 50.90
C LYS A 226 30.25 9.78 51.80
N PRO A 227 31.51 9.62 51.30
CA PRO A 227 32.11 10.60 50.37
C PRO A 227 33.29 10.21 49.45
N LEU A 228 33.63 11.20 48.61
CA LEU A 228 34.94 11.59 48.04
C LEU A 228 35.53 10.89 46.78
N GLU A 229 35.63 11.74 45.75
CA GLU A 229 36.77 12.00 44.86
C GLU A 229 37.66 10.87 44.35
N ARG A 230 37.80 10.80 43.01
CA ARG A 230 39.03 11.26 42.35
C ARG A 230 38.89 11.34 40.83
N SER A 231 39.30 12.49 40.33
CA SER A 231 39.56 12.83 38.94
C SER A 231 40.67 11.97 38.33
N LYS A 232 40.52 11.61 37.04
CA LYS A 232 41.64 11.49 36.09
C LYS A 232 41.15 11.59 34.65
N LYS A 233 41.49 12.73 34.04
CA LYS A 233 41.58 12.96 32.60
C LYS A 233 42.54 11.92 31.97
N ARG A 234 42.10 11.27 30.89
CA ARG A 234 42.97 10.90 29.76
C ARG A 234 42.32 11.40 28.47
N LYS A 235 43.18 11.75 27.52
CA LYS A 235 43.01 12.60 26.35
C LYS A 235 43.48 11.79 25.13
N LEU A 236 42.97 12.14 23.94
CA LEU A 236 43.35 11.69 22.58
C LEU A 236 42.90 10.26 22.22
N ASP A 237 42.39 9.94 21.02
CA ASP A 237 42.18 10.64 19.74
C ASP A 237 41.23 9.77 18.87
N GLY A 238 40.63 10.34 17.82
CA GLY A 238 40.23 9.57 16.63
C GLY A 238 38.79 9.77 16.12
N ASP A 239 38.69 10.53 15.03
CA ASP A 239 37.55 10.82 14.15
C ASP A 239 36.51 9.70 13.89
N ALA A 240 35.21 10.00 14.10
CA ALA A 240 34.13 9.98 13.09
C ALA A 240 32.71 10.07 13.76
N PRO A 241 31.70 10.69 13.11
CA PRO A 241 30.46 11.09 13.76
C PRO A 241 29.39 9.99 13.70
N GLY A 242 29.26 9.22 14.78
CA GLY A 242 28.17 8.27 15.00
C GLY A 242 27.16 8.82 16.01
N ASN A 243 26.20 9.62 15.56
CA ASN A 243 25.06 10.06 16.35
C ASN A 243 24.04 8.92 16.52
N SER A 244 24.34 7.98 17.41
CA SER A 244 23.35 7.06 17.97
C SER A 244 23.47 7.08 19.50
N ASN A 245 22.54 7.78 20.17
CA ASN A 245 22.44 7.84 21.64
C ASN A 245 21.90 6.53 22.25
N LEU A 246 22.21 5.37 21.65
CA LEU A 246 21.76 4.08 22.13
C LEU A 246 22.97 3.29 22.60
N LEU A 247 23.21 3.32 23.91
CA LEU A 247 24.15 2.38 24.53
C LEU A 247 23.50 1.00 24.54
N PRO A 248 24.19 -0.06 24.09
CA PRO A 248 23.68 -1.43 24.21
C PRO A 248 23.38 -1.74 25.69
N LEU A 249 22.18 -2.23 25.98
CA LEU A 249 21.81 -2.67 27.32
C LEU A 249 22.64 -3.90 27.69
N THR A 250 23.71 -3.70 28.46
CA THR A 250 24.59 -4.76 28.97
C THR A 250 23.93 -5.64 30.03
N ASN A 251 22.77 -5.22 30.55
CA ASN A 251 21.99 -5.94 31.57
C ASN A 251 20.54 -6.15 31.12
N CYS A 252 20.34 -6.80 29.97
CA CYS A 252 18.99 -7.19 29.54
C CYS A 252 18.45 -8.28 30.47
N ARG A 253 17.44 -7.96 31.29
CA ARG A 253 16.72 -8.92 32.15
C ARG A 253 15.67 -9.74 31.38
N LEU A 254 15.53 -9.51 30.08
CA LEU A 254 14.60 -10.24 29.22
C LEU A 254 15.36 -11.41 28.60
N SER A 255 14.87 -12.62 28.85
CA SER A 255 15.33 -13.83 28.16
C SER A 255 15.13 -13.66 26.65
N SER A 256 16.14 -14.01 25.86
CA SER A 256 16.02 -14.06 24.40
C SER A 256 14.85 -14.97 24.03
N VAL A 257 13.89 -14.42 23.30
CA VAL A 257 12.79 -15.21 22.72
C VAL A 257 13.39 -15.94 21.52
N ASP A 258 13.64 -17.24 21.67
CA ASP A 258 13.93 -18.11 20.53
C ASP A 258 12.66 -18.17 19.67
N VAL A 259 12.66 -17.39 18.60
CA VAL A 259 11.65 -17.49 17.55
C VAL A 259 11.91 -18.82 16.84
N CYS A 260 11.15 -19.84 17.20
CA CYS A 260 11.16 -21.12 16.50
C CYS A 260 10.76 -20.84 15.05
N VAL A 261 11.71 -20.95 14.12
CA VAL A 261 11.44 -20.85 12.69
C VAL A 261 10.61 -22.09 12.33
N GLN A 262 9.29 -21.94 12.26
CA GLN A 262 8.45 -23.00 11.71
C GLN A 262 8.84 -23.17 10.24
N GLU A 263 9.13 -24.41 9.85
CA GLU A 263 9.38 -24.74 8.45
C GLU A 263 8.09 -24.50 7.65
N GLU A 264 8.13 -23.49 6.77
CA GLU A 264 7.00 -23.19 5.88
C GLU A 264 6.77 -24.40 4.95
N VAL A 265 5.59 -25.01 5.08
CA VAL A 265 5.18 -26.09 4.18
C VAL A 265 4.93 -25.47 2.80
N LYS A 266 5.78 -25.80 1.83
CA LYS A 266 5.63 -25.35 0.45
C LYS A 266 4.29 -25.79 -0.11
N ARG A 267 3.59 -24.87 -0.78
CA ARG A 267 2.31 -25.18 -1.45
C ARG A 267 2.52 -26.16 -2.59
N TRP A 268 3.61 -26.00 -3.34
CA TRP A 268 3.94 -26.85 -4.49
C TRP A 268 5.19 -27.67 -4.18
N LYS A 269 5.08 -28.99 -4.32
CA LYS A 269 6.21 -29.91 -4.13
C LYS A 269 7.19 -29.86 -5.31
N LEU A 270 6.72 -29.41 -6.47
CA LEU A 270 7.46 -29.41 -7.74
C LEU A 270 7.99 -28.03 -8.08
N THR A 271 9.16 -27.98 -8.71
CA THR A 271 9.70 -26.75 -9.28
C THR A 271 9.09 -26.46 -10.66
N PRO A 272 9.02 -25.18 -11.08
CA PRO A 272 8.52 -24.82 -12.42
C PRO A 272 9.27 -25.51 -13.57
N ARG A 273 10.57 -25.79 -13.38
CA ARG A 273 11.40 -26.49 -14.39
C ARG A 273 11.02 -27.96 -14.52
N GLU A 274 10.76 -28.63 -13.40
CA GLU A 274 10.29 -30.02 -13.39
C GLU A 274 8.90 -30.12 -14.03
N LEU A 275 8.01 -29.18 -13.68
CA LEU A 275 6.68 -29.08 -14.26
C LEU A 275 6.76 -28.97 -15.79
N ALA A 276 7.52 -27.99 -16.30
CA ALA A 276 7.70 -27.76 -17.73
C ALA A 276 8.31 -28.96 -18.46
N THR A 277 9.25 -29.66 -17.83
CA THR A 277 9.89 -30.84 -18.41
C THR A 277 8.90 -32.00 -18.55
N GLN A 278 8.03 -32.20 -17.56
CA GLN A 278 7.05 -33.29 -17.58
C GLN A 278 5.91 -33.06 -18.59
N ILE A 279 5.44 -31.82 -18.75
CA ILE A 279 4.39 -31.49 -19.73
C ILE A 279 4.94 -31.31 -21.16
N GLY A 280 6.23 -31.02 -21.32
CA GLY A 280 6.85 -30.71 -22.61
C GLY A 280 6.84 -31.87 -23.61
N ALA A 281 6.78 -33.12 -23.14
CA ALA A 281 6.77 -34.31 -23.98
C ALA A 281 5.41 -34.60 -24.64
N MET A 282 4.33 -33.96 -24.17
CA MET A 282 2.96 -34.22 -24.63
C MET A 282 2.60 -33.35 -25.83
N LYS A 283 1.77 -33.88 -26.74
CA LYS A 283 1.36 -33.17 -27.98
C LYS A 283 0.06 -32.38 -27.80
N SER A 284 -0.94 -32.95 -27.13
CA SER A 284 -2.23 -32.31 -26.85
C SER A 284 -2.14 -31.43 -25.60
N TYR A 285 -2.77 -30.25 -25.61
CA TYR A 285 -2.88 -29.41 -24.43
C TYR A 285 -3.92 -29.91 -23.44
N VAL A 286 -4.93 -30.67 -23.90
CA VAL A 286 -5.89 -31.34 -23.01
C VAL A 286 -5.17 -32.41 -22.18
N ASP A 287 -4.29 -33.20 -22.80
CA ASP A 287 -3.47 -34.17 -22.08
C ASP A 287 -2.49 -33.47 -21.10
N LYS A 288 -1.88 -32.36 -21.53
CA LYS A 288 -1.03 -31.54 -20.64
C LYS A 288 -1.81 -31.01 -19.45
N LEU A 289 -3.06 -30.58 -19.65
CA LEU A 289 -3.91 -30.07 -18.58
C LEU A 289 -4.21 -31.15 -17.55
N THR A 290 -4.60 -32.34 -18.00
CA THR A 290 -4.77 -33.52 -17.13
C THR A 290 -3.50 -33.78 -16.33
N LYS A 291 -2.35 -33.81 -17.00
CA LYS A 291 -1.09 -34.11 -16.34
C LYS A 291 -0.68 -33.05 -15.32
N ILE A 292 -0.89 -31.77 -15.62
CA ILE A 292 -0.56 -30.68 -14.71
C ILE A 292 -1.45 -30.72 -13.47
N CYS A 293 -2.73 -31.09 -13.61
CA CYS A 293 -3.64 -31.25 -12.48
C CYS A 293 -3.19 -32.40 -11.57
N GLU A 294 -2.80 -33.55 -12.14
CA GLU A 294 -2.22 -34.67 -11.37
C GLU A 294 -0.97 -34.25 -10.60
N LEU A 295 -0.06 -33.52 -11.26
CA LEU A 295 1.22 -33.11 -10.67
C LEU A 295 1.06 -32.08 -9.55
N LEU A 296 0.02 -31.25 -9.64
CA LEU A 296 -0.29 -30.22 -8.66
C LEU A 296 -1.30 -30.68 -7.60
N GLU A 297 -1.68 -31.96 -7.62
CA GLU A 297 -2.72 -32.54 -6.74
C GLU A 297 -4.06 -31.76 -6.83
N LEU A 298 -4.36 -31.21 -8.02
CA LEU A 298 -5.59 -30.48 -8.33
C LEU A 298 -6.65 -31.41 -8.93
N GLU A 299 -7.92 -31.12 -8.65
CA GLU A 299 -9.02 -31.75 -9.36
C GLU A 299 -9.12 -31.23 -10.80
N HIS A 300 -9.54 -32.10 -11.72
CA HIS A 300 -9.72 -31.76 -13.12
C HIS A 300 -10.81 -30.68 -13.30
N PRO A 301 -10.54 -29.63 -14.07
CA PRO A 301 -11.51 -28.58 -14.31
C PRO A 301 -12.64 -29.04 -15.23
N GLU A 302 -13.81 -28.46 -15.04
CA GLU A 302 -14.93 -28.60 -15.97
C GLU A 302 -14.71 -27.65 -17.16
N LEU A 303 -14.40 -28.19 -18.33
CA LEU A 303 -14.30 -27.44 -19.58
C LEU A 303 -15.70 -27.22 -20.15
N ARG A 304 -16.14 -25.97 -20.18
CA ARG A 304 -17.41 -25.59 -20.82
C ARG A 304 -17.11 -24.96 -22.16
N VAL A 305 -17.64 -25.55 -23.23
CA VAL A 305 -17.56 -25.02 -24.60
C VAL A 305 -18.97 -24.81 -25.10
N GLU A 306 -19.33 -23.56 -25.35
CA GLU A 306 -20.67 -23.16 -25.79
C GLU A 306 -20.58 -22.53 -27.17
N ARG A 307 -21.60 -22.74 -27.99
CA ARG A 307 -21.65 -22.20 -29.34
C ARG A 307 -22.47 -20.92 -29.39
N ILE A 308 -21.97 -19.90 -30.07
CA ILE A 308 -22.56 -18.56 -30.09
C ILE A 308 -23.44 -18.34 -31.34
N ASP A 309 -23.24 -19.12 -32.40
CA ASP A 309 -23.86 -18.88 -33.72
C ASP A 309 -25.31 -19.40 -33.89
N GLY A 310 -25.91 -19.96 -32.83
CA GLY A 310 -27.31 -20.41 -32.81
C GLY A 310 -27.64 -21.63 -33.69
N ARG A 311 -26.64 -22.27 -34.32
CA ARG A 311 -26.85 -23.48 -35.14
C ARG A 311 -26.62 -24.75 -34.31
N LEU A 312 -27.54 -25.71 -34.38
CA LEU A 312 -27.51 -26.96 -33.60
C LEU A 312 -26.58 -28.07 -34.17
N VAL A 313 -25.85 -27.81 -35.26
CA VAL A 313 -25.06 -28.85 -35.95
C VAL A 313 -23.60 -28.79 -35.50
N GLU A 314 -23.01 -29.84 -34.91
CA GLU A 314 -21.60 -29.88 -34.46
C GLU A 314 -20.57 -29.79 -35.61
N THR A 315 -20.48 -28.64 -36.25
CA THR A 315 -19.57 -28.32 -37.35
C THR A 315 -18.79 -27.05 -37.05
N TYR A 316 -17.99 -26.61 -38.02
CA TYR A 316 -17.24 -25.35 -37.95
C TYR A 316 -18.16 -24.17 -37.58
N GLY A 317 -17.82 -23.44 -36.54
CA GLY A 317 -18.65 -22.38 -35.97
C GLY A 317 -17.92 -21.50 -34.98
N ASP A 318 -18.66 -20.55 -34.40
CA ASP A 318 -18.16 -19.65 -33.36
C ASP A 318 -18.45 -20.23 -31.97
N TYR A 319 -17.40 -20.43 -31.18
CA TYR A 319 -17.49 -20.99 -29.84
C TYR A 319 -16.91 -20.06 -28.77
N THR A 320 -17.51 -20.08 -27.58
CA THR A 320 -16.88 -19.65 -26.32
C THR A 320 -16.37 -20.87 -25.57
N ALA A 321 -15.31 -20.70 -24.79
CA ALA A 321 -14.84 -21.74 -23.89
C ALA A 321 -14.27 -21.17 -22.60
N GLY A 322 -14.34 -21.95 -21.52
CA GLY A 322 -13.69 -21.66 -20.24
C GLY A 322 -13.59 -22.88 -19.34
N ALA A 323 -12.54 -22.93 -18.53
CA ALA A 323 -12.31 -23.98 -17.55
C ALA A 323 -12.71 -23.52 -16.14
N TYR A 324 -13.42 -24.36 -15.41
CA TYR A 324 -13.92 -24.05 -14.07
C TYR A 324 -13.44 -25.08 -13.05
N PHE A 325 -12.73 -24.63 -12.01
CA PHE A 325 -12.27 -25.45 -10.90
C PHE A 325 -13.23 -25.32 -9.72
N LYS A 326 -13.64 -26.45 -9.13
CA LYS A 326 -14.66 -26.48 -8.05
C LYS A 326 -14.06 -26.53 -6.65
N ASN A 327 -12.93 -27.21 -6.49
CA ASN A 327 -12.41 -27.57 -5.17
C ASN A 327 -11.19 -26.78 -4.69
N ASP A 328 -10.55 -25.97 -5.55
CA ASP A 328 -9.47 -25.05 -5.13
C ASP A 328 -10.02 -23.61 -4.95
N PRO A 329 -10.02 -23.05 -3.72
CA PRO A 329 -10.58 -21.72 -3.46
C PRO A 329 -9.96 -20.57 -4.25
N PHE A 330 -8.70 -20.71 -4.70
CA PHE A 330 -8.04 -19.69 -5.52
C PHE A 330 -8.48 -19.79 -6.98
N LEU A 331 -8.51 -21.00 -7.53
CA LEU A 331 -8.93 -21.23 -8.91
C LEU A 331 -10.44 -21.00 -9.09
N THR A 332 -11.27 -21.34 -8.09
CA THR A 332 -12.71 -21.04 -8.11
C THR A 332 -12.96 -19.53 -8.11
N ARG A 333 -12.19 -18.74 -7.34
CA ARG A 333 -12.29 -17.27 -7.36
C ARG A 333 -11.83 -16.65 -8.68
N ALA A 334 -10.89 -17.28 -9.38
CA ALA A 334 -10.44 -16.82 -10.69
C ALA A 334 -11.53 -16.96 -11.77
N GLY A 335 -12.55 -17.81 -11.54
CA GLY A 335 -13.68 -17.98 -12.44
C GLY A 335 -13.33 -18.80 -13.68
N ALA A 336 -13.76 -18.35 -14.86
CA ALA A 336 -13.51 -19.03 -16.13
C ALA A 336 -12.03 -18.86 -16.56
N ILE A 337 -11.19 -19.82 -16.17
CA ILE A 337 -9.76 -19.81 -16.52
C ILE A 337 -9.62 -20.21 -17.99
N GLY A 338 -8.75 -19.51 -18.72
CA GLY A 338 -8.55 -19.76 -20.15
C GLY A 338 -9.72 -19.33 -21.02
N HIS A 339 -10.52 -18.35 -20.58
CA HIS A 339 -11.69 -17.87 -21.31
C HIS A 339 -11.37 -17.45 -22.77
N ILE A 340 -12.21 -17.92 -23.69
CA ILE A 340 -12.21 -17.57 -25.11
C ILE A 340 -13.58 -16.98 -25.42
N SER A 341 -13.63 -15.68 -25.75
CA SER A 341 -14.88 -14.94 -25.97
C SER A 341 -15.52 -15.20 -27.34
N SER A 342 -14.72 -15.57 -28.34
CA SER A 342 -15.19 -16.02 -29.65
C SER A 342 -13.99 -16.60 -30.40
N MET A 343 -14.12 -17.84 -30.87
CA MET A 343 -13.16 -18.49 -31.74
C MET A 343 -13.88 -19.27 -32.83
N GLN A 344 -13.50 -19.00 -34.07
CA GLN A 344 -13.92 -19.78 -35.23
C GLN A 344 -13.14 -21.08 -35.28
N GLY A 345 -13.83 -22.21 -35.34
CA GLY A 345 -13.18 -23.50 -35.44
C GLY A 345 -14.11 -24.67 -35.22
N THR A 346 -13.50 -25.83 -34.98
CA THR A 346 -14.21 -26.99 -34.43
C THR A 346 -14.19 -26.93 -32.91
N ARG A 347 -15.15 -27.59 -32.27
CA ARG A 347 -15.19 -27.73 -30.81
C ARG A 347 -13.86 -28.22 -30.23
N LEU A 348 -13.24 -29.23 -30.84
CA LEU A 348 -11.94 -29.78 -30.41
C LEU A 348 -10.81 -28.74 -30.48
N ALA A 349 -10.78 -27.89 -31.50
CA ALA A 349 -9.76 -26.84 -31.61
C ALA A 349 -9.93 -25.77 -30.52
N VAL A 350 -11.18 -25.46 -30.16
CA VAL A 350 -11.49 -24.50 -29.09
C VAL A 350 -11.18 -25.10 -27.71
N GLU A 351 -11.47 -26.39 -27.51
CA GLU A 351 -11.09 -27.14 -26.30
C GLU A 351 -9.56 -27.17 -26.12
N GLU A 352 -8.81 -27.49 -27.17
CA GLU A 352 -7.34 -27.43 -27.17
C GLU A 352 -6.81 -26.04 -26.85
N SER A 353 -7.37 -24.99 -27.47
CA SER A 353 -6.93 -23.61 -27.22
C SER A 353 -7.27 -23.15 -25.80
N CYS A 354 -8.41 -23.56 -25.26
CA CYS A 354 -8.79 -23.30 -23.88
C CYS A 354 -7.82 -24.02 -22.93
N ALA A 355 -7.57 -25.31 -23.16
CA ALA A 355 -6.65 -26.10 -22.36
C ALA A 355 -5.22 -25.52 -22.38
N GLN A 356 -4.75 -25.02 -23.53
CA GLN A 356 -3.47 -24.32 -23.62
C GLN A 356 -3.41 -23.12 -22.66
N LYS A 357 -4.41 -22.23 -22.69
CA LYS A 357 -4.43 -21.06 -21.80
C LYS A 357 -4.50 -21.45 -20.33
N VAL A 358 -5.17 -22.55 -19.99
CA VAL A 358 -5.25 -23.06 -18.62
C VAL A 358 -3.90 -23.61 -18.17
N VAL A 359 -3.22 -24.38 -19.02
CA VAL A 359 -1.86 -24.90 -18.77
C VAL A 359 -0.87 -23.76 -18.56
N ASP A 360 -0.92 -22.72 -19.40
CA ASP A 360 -0.06 -21.54 -19.29
C ASP A 360 -0.34 -20.79 -17.97
N TYR A 361 -1.62 -20.65 -17.59
CA TYR A 361 -2.03 -20.02 -16.34
C TYR A 361 -1.51 -20.78 -15.12
N LEU A 362 -1.70 -22.10 -15.08
CA LEU A 362 -1.24 -22.95 -13.96
C LEU A 362 0.30 -22.95 -13.86
N THR A 363 1.00 -22.99 -14.99
CA THR A 363 2.46 -22.89 -15.02
C THR A 363 2.95 -21.54 -14.49
N THR A 364 2.27 -20.45 -14.88
CA THR A 364 2.59 -19.09 -14.41
C THR A 364 2.35 -18.97 -12.90
N MET A 365 1.24 -19.50 -12.39
CA MET A 365 0.92 -19.51 -10.97
C MET A 365 2.01 -20.18 -10.13
N VAL A 366 2.43 -21.38 -10.53
CA VAL A 366 3.50 -22.13 -9.83
C VAL A 366 4.83 -21.35 -9.87
N GLN A 367 5.11 -20.68 -10.99
CA GLN A 367 6.31 -19.86 -11.14
C GLN A 367 6.30 -18.60 -10.26
N GLU A 368 5.15 -17.93 -10.13
CA GLU A 368 4.97 -16.78 -9.25
C GLU A 368 5.14 -17.17 -7.79
N ASP A 369 4.48 -18.24 -7.34
CA ASP A 369 4.60 -18.76 -5.98
C ASP A 369 6.06 -19.15 -5.66
N TYR A 370 6.75 -19.83 -6.59
CA TYR A 370 8.17 -20.18 -6.42
C TYR A 370 9.09 -18.94 -6.30
N ASN A 371 8.80 -17.88 -7.07
CA ASN A 371 9.57 -16.62 -7.01
C ASN A 371 9.34 -15.88 -5.70
N MET A 372 8.10 -15.86 -5.21
CA MET A 372 7.73 -15.28 -3.91
C MET A 372 8.45 -16.01 -2.77
N GLU A 373 8.45 -17.35 -2.77
CA GLU A 373 9.17 -18.15 -1.79
C GLU A 373 10.68 -17.89 -1.82
N LYS A 374 11.28 -17.81 -3.03
CA LYS A 374 12.70 -17.52 -3.18
C LYS A 374 13.06 -16.14 -2.64
N ALA A 375 12.25 -15.12 -2.94
CA ALA A 375 12.46 -13.76 -2.44
C ALA A 375 12.34 -13.68 -0.91
N ALA A 376 11.36 -14.40 -0.33
CA ALA A 376 11.20 -14.50 1.12
C ALA A 376 12.42 -15.19 1.77
N ALA A 377 12.91 -16.28 1.17
CA ALA A 377 14.11 -16.97 1.64
C ALA A 377 15.38 -16.11 1.57
N GLU A 378 15.55 -15.32 0.51
CA GLU A 378 16.65 -14.36 0.38
C GLU A 378 16.56 -13.23 1.43
N GLY A 379 15.35 -12.70 1.68
CA GLY A 379 15.10 -11.74 2.75
C GLY A 379 15.48 -12.29 4.13
N ARG A 380 15.11 -13.54 4.43
CA ARG A 380 15.51 -14.21 5.68
C ARG A 380 17.03 -14.36 5.79
N ARG A 381 17.70 -14.81 4.73
CA ARG A 381 19.17 -14.92 4.70
C ARG A 381 19.85 -13.57 4.95
N LEU A 382 19.32 -12.49 4.38
CA LEU A 382 19.84 -11.15 4.61
C LEU A 382 19.73 -10.76 6.09
N ILE A 383 18.57 -10.99 6.71
CA ILE A 383 18.34 -10.72 8.13
C ILE A 383 19.29 -11.54 9.01
N GLU A 384 19.48 -12.83 8.72
CA GLU A 384 20.42 -13.69 9.44
C GLU A 384 21.88 -13.23 9.30
N GLN A 385 22.30 -12.81 8.10
CA GLN A 385 23.66 -12.31 7.86
C GLN A 385 23.91 -11.00 8.62
N TRP A 386 22.94 -10.09 8.63
CA TRP A 386 22.99 -8.87 9.46
C TRP A 386 23.09 -9.21 10.96
N GLY A 387 22.31 -10.19 11.42
CA GLY A 387 22.37 -10.68 12.80
C GLY A 387 23.71 -11.31 13.18
N LYS A 388 24.48 -11.85 12.23
CA LYS A 388 25.84 -12.40 12.46
C LYS A 388 26.93 -11.33 12.36
N GLY A 389 26.78 -10.34 11.46
CA GLY A 389 27.71 -9.21 11.32
C GLY A 389 27.79 -8.36 12.58
N ASN A 390 26.63 -8.04 13.18
CA ASN A 390 26.59 -7.30 14.45
C ASN A 390 27.12 -8.08 15.66
N ARG A 391 27.07 -9.42 15.65
CA ARG A 391 27.64 -10.23 16.75
C ARG A 391 29.17 -10.32 16.68
N ARG A 392 29.78 -10.24 15.49
CA ARG A 392 31.24 -10.23 15.34
C ARG A 392 31.85 -8.87 15.74
N ALA A 393 31.19 -7.77 15.38
CA ALA A 393 31.61 -6.42 15.78
C ALA A 393 31.46 -6.11 17.29
N ALA A 394 30.84 -7.01 18.06
CA ALA A 394 30.69 -6.87 19.51
C ALA A 394 31.66 -7.77 20.31
N ILE A 395 32.48 -8.59 19.64
CA ILE A 395 33.43 -9.53 20.26
C ILE A 395 34.90 -9.13 19.99
N GLU A 396 35.16 -8.28 19.00
CA GLU A 396 36.41 -7.51 18.87
C GLU A 396 36.29 -6.17 19.62
#